data_AF-A0A1F2RUT8-F1
#
_entry.id   AF-A0A1F2RUT8-F1
#
_cell.length_a   1.000
_cell.length_b   1.000
_cell.length_c   1.000
_cell.angle_alpha   90.00
_cell.angle_beta   90.00
_cell.angle_gamma   90.00
#
_symmetry.space_group_name_H-M   'P 1'
#
loop_
_entity.id
_entity.type
_entity.pdbx_description
1 polymer ?
#
loop_
_entity_poly.entity_id
_entity_poly.type
_entity_poly.pdbx_seq_one_letter_code
_entity_poly.pdbx_strand_id
1 'polypeptide(L)'
;MLRRIKVLKAAGDFDHMKPQRNDPCTCGSGKKYKRCCLPKETHQAPESAWSYAGKLHRIHHADDYPVEACYLNTDWKEQGLARIVATRSQHNGRAMAGVFLVDIFCLGVKNAFCNEGCTKRQIEDELLPRYYLNEEPMRIGINYAKEIIYGAVDYARSLGFEPHPDFDLSRHVLGTEEFSRTRGLQFGGPQGKPLFIAGPDDDVPAVLRKLREKLGEDGFEYITPADDFEAIEEDEERQPGLARRVLSSSKELLDSDLRRYKHIRQMGMRLMTLVTKSLSRELILQAARDLRLLDKKGTIVCDTEDELSFIMDRAIHDIPWPTQRWIEIYYQDEAAKLPLDQQAYLKANIQPCFSLYEVSKVSHGRGAWLVDLFRPKEFFLMDTGLGTTAEEGWLLASRIIHLNGLYFTSGVSTPFGPEHKERLMSYFASLGQDKEGVESWERVMRRHAPYFFNEFKKTGIDVEFTSPS
;
A
#
# COMPACT_ATOMS: atom_id res chain seq x y z
N MET A 1 0.58 30.66 -31.02
CA MET A 1 -0.01 31.53 -29.97
C MET A 1 0.25 30.86 -28.62
N LEU A 2 1.26 31.34 -27.89
CA LEU A 2 1.83 30.74 -26.68
C LEU A 2 0.84 30.78 -25.50
N ARG A 3 0.50 29.62 -24.91
CA ARG A 3 -0.15 29.53 -23.60
C ARG A 3 0.80 28.88 -22.59
N ARG A 4 0.84 29.49 -21.39
CA ARG A 4 1.83 29.35 -20.32
C ARG A 4 1.89 27.93 -19.71
N ILE A 5 3.12 27.50 -19.47
CA ILE A 5 3.52 26.36 -18.62
C ILE A 5 3.03 26.59 -17.19
N LYS A 6 2.25 25.65 -16.63
CA LYS A 6 1.97 25.57 -15.19
C LYS A 6 3.01 24.66 -14.54
N VAL A 7 3.80 25.24 -13.64
CA VAL A 7 4.62 24.50 -12.68
C VAL A 7 3.67 23.88 -11.65
N LEU A 8 3.60 22.55 -11.60
CA LEU A 8 2.93 21.83 -10.53
C LEU A 8 3.84 21.90 -9.29
N LYS A 9 3.44 22.69 -8.29
CA LYS A 9 3.96 22.57 -6.93
C LYS A 9 3.29 21.33 -6.33
N ALA A 10 4.10 20.33 -5.97
CA ALA A 10 3.68 19.23 -5.12
C ALA A 10 3.17 19.80 -3.79
N ALA A 11 1.92 19.50 -3.45
CA ALA A 11 1.39 19.70 -2.11
C ALA A 11 1.93 18.55 -1.25
N GLY A 12 3.03 18.80 -0.55
CA GLY A 12 3.50 17.95 0.54
C GLY A 12 3.14 18.60 1.85
N ASP A 13 2.27 17.97 2.63
CA ASP A 13 2.27 18.16 4.08
C ASP A 13 3.48 17.38 4.63
N PHE A 14 4.56 18.12 4.83
CA PHE A 14 5.73 17.69 5.59
C PHE A 14 5.62 18.28 6.99
N ASP A 15 5.58 17.40 8.00
CA ASP A 15 6.18 17.72 9.28
C ASP A 15 7.71 17.78 9.09
N HIS A 16 8.19 18.91 8.58
CA HIS A 16 9.61 19.24 8.64
C HIS A 16 9.91 19.77 10.03
N MET A 17 10.96 19.23 10.65
CA MET A 17 11.67 19.82 11.77
C MET A 17 11.89 21.31 11.48
N LYS A 18 11.05 22.17 12.06
CA LYS A 18 10.99 23.60 11.72
C LYS A 18 12.35 24.23 12.06
N PRO A 19 12.95 25.04 11.17
CA PRO A 19 14.20 25.74 11.48
C PRO A 19 14.01 26.56 12.76
N GLN A 20 14.96 26.48 13.71
CA GLN A 20 14.83 27.22 14.95
C GLN A 20 14.94 28.73 14.68
N ARG A 21 14.36 29.57 15.55
CA ARG A 21 14.24 31.02 15.34
C ARG A 21 15.55 31.71 14.94
N ASN A 22 16.70 31.21 15.38
CA ASN A 22 18.01 31.82 15.11
C ASN A 22 18.79 31.17 13.95
N ASP A 23 18.29 30.09 13.36
CA ASP A 23 18.96 29.35 12.29
C ASP A 23 18.96 30.15 10.97
N PRO A 24 19.90 29.87 10.05
CA PRO A 24 19.86 30.41 8.70
C PRO A 24 18.53 30.04 8.00
N CYS A 25 17.89 31.02 7.37
CA CYS A 25 16.60 30.82 6.75
C CYS A 25 16.70 29.89 5.52
N THR A 26 15.89 28.83 5.50
CA THR A 26 15.88 27.77 4.47
C THR A 26 15.47 28.26 3.07
N CYS A 27 14.97 29.48 2.95
CA CYS A 27 14.67 30.12 1.66
C CYS A 27 15.92 30.63 0.90
N GLY A 28 17.12 30.44 1.44
CA GLY A 28 18.36 30.84 0.81
C GLY A 28 18.70 32.33 0.93
N SER A 29 18.02 33.08 1.79
CA SER A 29 18.24 34.54 1.94
C SER A 29 19.49 34.92 2.73
N GLY A 30 20.17 33.95 3.38
CA GLY A 30 21.32 34.18 4.26
C GLY A 30 20.99 34.89 5.58
N LYS A 31 19.74 35.31 5.81
CA LYS A 31 19.27 35.95 7.06
C LYS A 31 18.85 34.90 8.08
N LYS A 32 18.88 35.24 9.37
CA LYS A 32 18.27 34.42 10.45
C LYS A 32 16.78 34.23 10.19
N TYR A 33 16.26 33.03 10.40
CA TYR A 33 14.89 32.61 10.10
C TYR A 33 13.83 33.53 10.74
N LYS A 34 14.02 33.97 12.00
CA LYS A 34 13.13 34.94 12.68
C LYS A 34 12.99 36.30 11.99
N ARG A 35 13.94 36.69 11.14
CA ARG A 35 13.94 37.99 10.43
C ARG A 35 13.61 37.82 8.94
N CYS A 36 13.21 36.62 8.48
CA CYS A 36 13.01 36.34 7.06
C CYS A 36 11.69 35.63 6.75
N CYS A 37 11.63 34.29 6.84
CA CYS A 37 10.40 33.54 6.53
C CYS A 37 9.50 33.36 7.74
N LEU A 38 10.02 33.36 8.97
CA LEU A 38 9.17 33.20 10.16
C LEU A 38 8.05 34.25 10.24
N PRO A 39 8.28 35.57 10.00
CA PRO A 39 7.19 36.55 9.96
C PRO A 39 6.14 36.26 8.87
N LYS A 40 6.57 35.67 7.74
CA LYS A 40 5.72 35.34 6.60
C LYS A 40 4.93 34.05 6.82
N GLU A 41 5.50 33.10 7.56
CA GLU A 41 4.83 31.88 8.02
C GLU A 41 3.84 32.20 9.15
N THR A 42 4.13 33.16 10.02
CA THR A 42 3.12 33.68 10.97
C THR A 42 2.02 34.51 10.30
N HIS A 43 2.16 34.85 9.01
CA HIS A 43 1.12 35.49 8.19
C HIS A 43 0.33 34.50 7.30
N GLN A 44 0.70 33.22 7.25
CA GLN A 44 -0.27 32.17 6.97
C GLN A 44 -0.94 31.85 8.29
N ALA A 45 -2.21 32.24 8.42
CA ALA A 45 -2.93 32.05 9.66
C ALA A 45 -2.86 30.56 10.05
N PRO A 46 -2.31 30.19 11.23
CA PRO A 46 -2.66 28.91 11.81
C PRO A 46 -4.19 28.84 11.85
N GLU A 47 -4.79 27.68 11.55
CA GLU A 47 -6.20 27.47 11.86
C GLU A 47 -6.38 27.90 13.32
N SER A 48 -7.04 29.03 13.53
CA SER A 48 -7.27 29.53 14.87
C SER A 48 -8.05 28.46 15.64
N ALA A 49 -7.99 28.46 16.97
CA ALA A 49 -8.90 27.61 17.76
C ALA A 49 -10.37 27.77 17.31
N TRP A 50 -10.72 28.95 16.80
CA TRP A 50 -12.00 29.26 16.16
C TRP A 50 -12.25 28.53 14.82
N SER A 51 -11.22 28.31 14.00
CA SER A 51 -11.28 27.55 12.74
C SER A 51 -11.48 26.05 13.00
N TYR A 52 -10.75 25.48 13.97
CA TYR A 52 -10.89 24.07 14.35
C TYR A 52 -12.23 23.80 15.06
N ALA A 53 -12.65 24.68 15.97
CA ALA A 53 -13.98 24.60 16.58
C ALA A 53 -15.10 24.73 15.53
N GLY A 54 -14.94 25.62 14.54
CA GLY A 54 -15.88 25.75 13.43
C GLY A 54 -15.95 24.50 12.55
N LYS A 55 -14.80 23.84 12.32
CA LYS A 55 -14.73 22.55 11.64
C LYS A 55 -15.49 21.46 12.39
N LEU A 56 -15.21 21.29 13.69
CA LEU A 56 -15.91 20.33 14.54
C LEU A 56 -17.41 20.60 14.57
N HIS A 57 -17.81 21.87 14.70
CA HIS A 57 -19.22 22.27 14.66
C HIS A 57 -19.88 21.80 13.36
N ARG A 58 -19.27 22.03 12.20
CA ARG A 58 -19.82 21.56 10.91
C ARG A 58 -19.93 20.04 10.84
N ILE A 59 -18.94 19.31 11.35
CA ILE A 59 -18.98 17.83 11.38
C ILE A 59 -20.11 17.34 12.30
N HIS A 60 -20.30 17.92 13.48
CA HIS A 60 -21.42 17.56 14.37
C HIS A 60 -22.79 17.81 13.73
N HIS A 61 -22.89 18.78 12.83
CA HIS A 61 -24.09 19.13 12.06
C HIS A 61 -24.03 18.59 10.63
N ALA A 62 -23.41 17.43 10.43
CA ALA A 62 -23.32 16.78 9.13
C ALA A 62 -24.69 16.54 8.46
N ASP A 63 -25.76 16.40 9.25
CA ASP A 63 -27.13 16.24 8.74
C ASP A 63 -27.69 17.44 7.97
N ASP A 64 -27.10 18.63 8.16
CA ASP A 64 -27.43 19.82 7.37
C ASP A 64 -26.93 19.73 5.91
N TYR A 65 -26.08 18.74 5.61
CA TYR A 65 -25.48 18.52 4.29
C TYR A 65 -26.01 17.22 3.67
N PRO A 66 -26.52 17.23 2.42
CA PRO A 66 -27.06 16.03 1.80
C PRO A 66 -25.97 14.98 1.56
N VAL A 67 -26.32 13.70 1.70
CA VAL A 67 -25.44 12.58 1.33
C VAL A 67 -25.18 12.63 -0.17
N GLU A 68 -23.89 12.60 -0.53
CA GLU A 68 -23.43 12.64 -1.92
C GLU A 68 -23.13 11.23 -2.44
N ALA A 69 -22.32 10.46 -1.70
CA ALA A 69 -21.97 9.10 -2.08
C ALA A 69 -21.52 8.29 -0.86
N CYS A 70 -21.64 6.97 -0.95
CA CYS A 70 -20.92 6.05 -0.08
C CYS A 70 -20.19 5.02 -0.93
N TYR A 71 -18.97 4.71 -0.55
CA TYR A 71 -18.07 3.79 -1.25
C TYR A 71 -17.74 2.62 -0.32
N LEU A 72 -17.61 1.41 -0.88
CA LEU A 72 -17.30 0.19 -0.15
C LEU A 72 -16.42 -0.74 -1.02
N ASN A 73 -15.40 -1.36 -0.44
CA ASN A 73 -14.59 -2.36 -1.16
C ASN A 73 -15.40 -3.63 -1.47
N THR A 74 -15.08 -4.29 -2.58
CA THR A 74 -15.86 -5.42 -3.12
C THR A 74 -15.77 -6.68 -2.27
N ASP A 75 -14.60 -6.95 -1.67
CA ASP A 75 -14.25 -8.20 -0.97
C ASP A 75 -14.46 -8.15 0.56
N TRP A 76 -15.20 -7.17 1.06
CA TRP A 76 -15.32 -6.92 2.50
C TRP A 76 -15.90 -8.08 3.30
N LYS A 77 -16.78 -8.90 2.70
CA LYS A 77 -17.40 -10.06 3.36
C LYS A 77 -16.41 -11.20 3.52
N GLU A 78 -15.61 -11.44 2.50
CA GLU A 78 -14.61 -12.49 2.45
C GLU A 78 -13.40 -12.15 3.33
N GLN A 79 -13.00 -10.88 3.34
CA GLN A 79 -11.88 -10.39 4.17
C GLN A 79 -12.27 -10.13 5.62
N GLY A 80 -13.56 -10.00 5.92
CA GLY A 80 -14.03 -9.54 7.22
C GLY A 80 -13.75 -8.05 7.48
N LEU A 81 -13.34 -7.30 6.46
CA LEU A 81 -12.86 -5.92 6.60
C LEU A 81 -13.53 -5.01 5.55
N ALA A 82 -14.49 -4.22 6.00
CA ALA A 82 -15.17 -3.21 5.20
C ALA A 82 -14.45 -1.86 5.33
N ARG A 83 -13.98 -1.36 4.19
CA ARG A 83 -13.40 -0.03 4.00
C ARG A 83 -14.48 0.84 3.39
N ILE A 84 -14.99 1.78 4.17
CA ILE A 84 -16.13 2.62 3.80
C ILE A 84 -15.72 4.08 3.77
N VAL A 85 -16.11 4.80 2.72
CA VAL A 85 -16.03 6.27 2.65
C VAL A 85 -17.44 6.81 2.41
N ALA A 86 -17.95 7.64 3.31
CA ALA A 86 -19.21 8.35 3.15
C ALA A 86 -18.93 9.84 2.91
N THR A 87 -19.57 10.43 1.92
CA THR A 87 -19.41 11.85 1.59
C THR A 87 -20.74 12.59 1.64
N ARG A 88 -20.69 13.85 2.08
CA ARG A 88 -21.83 14.78 2.08
C ARG A 88 -21.44 16.08 1.39
N SER A 89 -22.31 16.59 0.52
CA SER A 89 -22.04 17.80 -0.25
C SER A 89 -22.17 19.05 0.62
N GLN A 90 -21.13 19.88 0.64
CA GLN A 90 -21.11 21.19 1.29
C GLN A 90 -21.18 22.31 0.24
N HIS A 91 -21.33 23.56 0.70
CA HIS A 91 -21.37 24.72 -0.18
C HIS A 91 -20.10 24.87 -1.05
N ASN A 92 -20.22 25.58 -2.18
CA ASN A 92 -19.10 25.90 -3.08
C ASN A 92 -18.39 24.68 -3.69
N GLY A 93 -19.11 23.57 -3.90
CA GLY A 93 -18.55 22.35 -4.51
C GLY A 93 -17.51 21.66 -3.62
N ARG A 94 -17.60 21.88 -2.30
CA ARG A 94 -16.81 21.15 -1.30
C ARG A 94 -17.63 19.98 -0.77
N ALA A 95 -16.96 19.06 -0.10
CA ALA A 95 -17.61 17.93 0.54
C ALA A 95 -16.96 17.61 1.89
N MET A 96 -17.80 17.06 2.76
CA MET A 96 -17.40 16.37 3.98
C MET A 96 -17.19 14.90 3.67
N ALA A 97 -16.19 14.28 4.28
CA ALA A 97 -15.89 12.87 4.14
C ALA A 97 -15.70 12.22 5.52
N GLY A 98 -16.34 11.07 5.72
CA GLY A 98 -16.12 10.16 6.83
C GLY A 98 -15.58 8.86 6.28
N VAL A 99 -14.54 8.33 6.92
CA VAL A 99 -13.81 7.15 6.47
C VAL A 99 -13.73 6.16 7.60
N PHE A 100 -14.04 4.90 7.32
CA PHE A 100 -14.26 3.87 8.33
C PHE A 100 -13.62 2.57 7.88
N LEU A 101 -12.75 2.04 8.73
CA LEU A 101 -12.22 0.68 8.65
C LEU A 101 -12.97 -0.20 9.65
N VAL A 102 -13.77 -1.13 9.14
CA VAL A 102 -14.72 -1.91 9.93
C VAL A 102 -14.40 -3.39 9.84
N ASP A 103 -14.02 -3.99 10.96
CA ASP A 103 -13.93 -5.42 11.15
C ASP A 103 -15.31 -5.99 11.49
N ILE A 104 -15.86 -6.76 10.56
CA ILE A 104 -17.18 -7.37 10.69
C ILE A 104 -17.14 -8.75 11.37
N PHE A 105 -15.95 -9.30 11.62
CA PHE A 105 -15.75 -10.61 12.22
C PHE A 105 -15.47 -10.55 13.71
N CYS A 106 -14.94 -9.44 14.22
CA CYS A 106 -14.56 -9.32 15.62
C CYS A 106 -14.64 -7.88 16.16
N LEU A 107 -13.72 -7.00 15.76
CA LEU A 107 -13.41 -5.77 16.52
C LEU A 107 -14.32 -4.57 16.22
N GLY A 108 -15.20 -4.64 15.23
CA GLY A 108 -16.04 -3.50 14.85
C GLY A 108 -15.21 -2.40 14.17
N VAL A 109 -15.46 -1.13 14.48
CA VAL A 109 -14.71 -0.03 13.84
C VAL A 109 -13.30 0.04 14.43
N LYS A 110 -12.30 -0.38 13.64
CA LYS A 110 -10.87 -0.39 14.02
C LYS A 110 -10.19 0.96 13.87
N ASN A 111 -10.61 1.73 12.87
CA ASN A 111 -10.10 3.07 12.62
C ASN A 111 -11.20 3.90 11.94
N ALA A 112 -11.25 5.18 12.26
CA ALA A 112 -12.13 6.10 11.58
C ALA A 112 -11.50 7.49 11.53
N PHE A 113 -11.82 8.25 10.50
CA PHE A 113 -11.47 9.67 10.45
C PHE A 113 -12.54 10.44 9.69
N CYS A 114 -12.59 11.76 9.89
CA CYS A 114 -13.42 12.62 9.08
C CYS A 114 -12.74 13.94 8.78
N ASN A 115 -13.14 14.55 7.67
CA ASN A 115 -12.70 15.87 7.27
C ASN A 115 -13.83 16.60 6.55
N GLU A 116 -13.73 17.91 6.46
CA GLU A 116 -14.70 18.76 5.77
C GLU A 116 -13.99 19.81 4.92
N GLY A 117 -14.73 20.44 4.02
CA GLY A 117 -14.19 21.41 3.08
C GLY A 117 -13.32 20.78 1.98
N CYS A 118 -13.40 19.45 1.80
CA CYS A 118 -12.62 18.74 0.78
C CYS A 118 -13.08 19.13 -0.62
N THR A 119 -12.13 19.39 -1.52
CA THR A 119 -12.46 19.49 -2.95
C THR A 119 -12.81 18.12 -3.53
N LYS A 120 -13.56 18.12 -4.62
CA LYS A 120 -13.81 16.92 -5.42
C LYS A 120 -12.50 16.17 -5.77
N ARG A 121 -11.46 16.90 -6.19
CA ARG A 121 -10.11 16.36 -6.46
C ARG A 121 -9.49 15.66 -5.24
N GLN A 122 -9.57 16.26 -4.05
CA GLN A 122 -9.05 15.63 -2.83
C GLN A 122 -9.79 14.33 -2.47
N ILE A 123 -11.06 14.21 -2.86
CA ILE A 123 -11.82 12.98 -2.65
C ILE A 123 -11.48 11.96 -3.75
N GLU A 124 -11.68 12.32 -5.00
CA GLU A 124 -11.62 11.39 -6.15
C GLU A 124 -10.19 11.03 -6.56
N ASP A 125 -9.25 11.98 -6.52
CA ASP A 125 -7.89 11.79 -7.04
C ASP A 125 -6.89 11.44 -5.91
N GLU A 126 -7.24 11.70 -4.65
CA GLU A 126 -6.31 11.53 -3.51
C GLU A 126 -6.84 10.53 -2.48
N LEU A 127 -8.02 10.77 -1.90
CA LEU A 127 -8.57 9.94 -0.82
C LEU A 127 -8.96 8.54 -1.31
N LEU A 128 -9.82 8.45 -2.33
CA LEU A 128 -10.34 7.16 -2.79
C LEU A 128 -9.22 6.27 -3.33
N PRO A 129 -8.34 6.70 -4.25
CA PRO A 129 -7.30 5.83 -4.79
C PRO A 129 -6.33 5.35 -3.70
N ARG A 130 -5.96 6.23 -2.75
CA ARG A 130 -5.09 5.85 -1.64
C ARG A 130 -5.75 4.88 -0.67
N TYR A 131 -7.00 5.12 -0.30
CA TYR A 131 -7.70 4.30 0.69
C TYR A 131 -8.13 2.95 0.13
N TYR A 132 -8.48 2.90 -1.16
CA TYR A 132 -8.82 1.69 -1.89
C TYR A 132 -7.66 1.04 -2.63
N LEU A 133 -6.42 1.50 -2.44
CA LEU A 133 -5.22 0.93 -3.06
C LEU A 133 -5.36 0.82 -4.59
N ASN A 134 -5.98 1.83 -5.20
CA ASN A 134 -6.35 1.92 -6.61
C ASN A 134 -7.37 0.87 -7.09
N GLU A 135 -7.98 0.11 -6.18
CA GLU A 135 -9.15 -0.72 -6.49
C GLU A 135 -10.40 0.16 -6.62
N GLU A 136 -11.27 -0.13 -7.59
CA GLU A 136 -12.52 0.60 -7.77
C GLU A 136 -13.55 0.18 -6.70
N PRO A 137 -14.00 1.11 -5.82
CA PRO A 137 -15.00 0.78 -4.81
C PRO A 137 -16.41 0.76 -5.39
N MET A 138 -17.26 -0.09 -4.81
CA MET A 138 -18.69 -0.09 -5.11
C MET A 138 -19.36 1.13 -4.49
N ARG A 139 -20.26 1.77 -5.26
CA ARG A 139 -21.19 2.76 -4.69
C ARG A 139 -22.34 2.06 -3.97
N ILE A 140 -22.59 2.47 -2.74
CA ILE A 140 -23.67 1.95 -1.89
C ILE A 140 -24.53 3.07 -1.34
N GLY A 141 -25.75 2.74 -0.88
CA GLY A 141 -26.59 3.68 -0.15
C GLY A 141 -26.11 3.86 1.30
N ILE A 142 -26.33 5.05 1.87
CA ILE A 142 -25.91 5.37 3.25
C ILE A 142 -26.49 4.41 4.30
N ASN A 143 -27.75 3.98 4.14
CA ASN A 143 -28.36 3.03 5.08
C ASN A 143 -27.68 1.67 5.06
N TYR A 144 -27.12 1.25 3.92
CA TYR A 144 -26.34 0.03 3.85
C TYR A 144 -24.97 0.19 4.52
N ALA A 145 -24.33 1.35 4.34
CA ALA A 145 -23.10 1.69 5.08
C ALA A 145 -23.34 1.70 6.59
N LYS A 146 -24.44 2.33 7.05
CA LYS A 146 -24.88 2.33 8.45
C LYS A 146 -25.14 0.92 8.98
N GLU A 147 -25.79 0.05 8.20
CA GLU A 147 -26.07 -1.34 8.59
C GLU A 147 -24.77 -2.13 8.81
N ILE A 148 -23.77 -1.97 7.94
CA ILE A 148 -22.44 -2.60 8.10
C ILE A 148 -21.73 -2.04 9.34
N ILE A 149 -21.60 -0.71 9.43
CA ILE A 149 -20.82 -0.04 10.48
C ILE A 149 -21.44 -0.30 11.85
N TYR A 150 -22.71 0.06 12.05
CA TYR A 150 -23.35 -0.07 13.36
C TYR A 150 -23.63 -1.53 13.74
N GLY A 151 -23.89 -2.40 12.76
CA GLY A 151 -24.00 -3.83 13.03
C GLY A 151 -22.68 -4.43 13.54
N ALA A 152 -21.55 -4.05 12.94
CA ALA A 152 -20.24 -4.48 13.41
C ALA A 152 -19.89 -3.90 14.79
N VAL A 153 -20.26 -2.63 15.06
CA VAL A 153 -20.11 -2.02 16.38
C VAL A 153 -20.92 -2.76 17.45
N ASP A 154 -22.19 -3.06 17.19
CA ASP A 154 -23.03 -3.80 18.14
C ASP A 154 -22.47 -5.20 18.39
N TYR A 155 -22.02 -5.87 17.33
CA TYR A 155 -21.38 -7.17 17.44
C TYR A 155 -20.11 -7.11 18.28
N ALA A 156 -19.21 -6.18 18.00
CA ALA A 156 -17.97 -5.98 18.76
C ALA A 156 -18.23 -5.67 20.25
N ARG A 157 -19.24 -4.85 20.54
CA ARG A 157 -19.69 -4.57 21.92
C ARG A 157 -20.18 -5.81 22.65
N SER A 158 -20.88 -6.71 21.95
CA SER A 158 -21.31 -7.98 22.55
C SER A 158 -20.12 -8.85 22.99
N LEU A 159 -18.95 -8.67 22.35
CA LEU A 159 -17.67 -9.30 22.67
C LEU A 159 -16.82 -8.49 23.67
N GLY A 160 -17.25 -7.29 24.07
CA GLY A 160 -16.55 -6.42 25.02
C GLY A 160 -15.61 -5.39 24.39
N PHE A 161 -15.69 -5.17 23.07
CA PHE A 161 -14.90 -4.14 22.37
C PHE A 161 -15.73 -2.89 22.11
N GLU A 162 -15.12 -1.73 22.32
CA GLU A 162 -15.67 -0.44 21.87
C GLU A 162 -15.02 -0.03 20.54
N PRO A 163 -15.74 0.71 19.68
CA PRO A 163 -15.15 1.22 18.46
C PRO A 163 -14.01 2.19 18.74
N HIS A 164 -13.12 2.36 17.76
CA HIS A 164 -12.03 3.32 17.83
C HIS A 164 -12.53 4.73 18.26
N PRO A 165 -11.82 5.47 19.14
CA PRO A 165 -12.31 6.76 19.67
C PRO A 165 -12.69 7.79 18.60
N ASP A 166 -11.95 7.83 17.49
CA ASP A 166 -12.25 8.74 16.36
C ASP A 166 -13.60 8.43 15.67
N PHE A 167 -14.21 7.27 15.96
CA PHE A 167 -15.56 6.95 15.52
C PHE A 167 -16.61 7.91 16.10
N ASP A 168 -16.40 8.44 17.31
CA ASP A 168 -17.38 9.31 17.98
C ASP A 168 -17.66 10.58 17.18
N LEU A 169 -16.61 11.18 16.60
CA LEU A 169 -16.73 12.35 15.74
C LEU A 169 -17.12 11.95 14.30
N SER A 170 -16.44 10.95 13.74
CA SER A 170 -16.62 10.61 12.32
C SER A 170 -17.99 10.01 12.00
N ARG A 171 -18.65 9.33 12.94
CA ARG A 171 -20.01 8.79 12.76
C ARG A 171 -21.05 9.87 12.46
N HIS A 172 -20.80 11.13 12.82
CA HIS A 172 -21.71 12.22 12.46
C HIS A 172 -21.86 12.33 10.94
N VAL A 173 -20.82 12.04 10.14
CA VAL A 173 -20.92 12.02 8.67
C VAL A 173 -21.94 10.99 8.17
N LEU A 174 -22.18 9.91 8.93
CA LEU A 174 -23.22 8.94 8.60
C LEU A 174 -24.63 9.52 8.83
N GLY A 175 -24.77 10.48 9.73
CA GLY A 175 -26.02 11.13 10.10
C GLY A 175 -26.80 10.45 11.21
N THR A 176 -27.66 11.21 11.88
CA THR A 176 -28.46 10.77 13.03
C THR A 176 -29.82 10.18 12.64
N GLU A 177 -30.23 10.29 11.37
CA GLU A 177 -31.49 9.70 10.90
C GLU A 177 -31.55 8.19 11.19
N GLU A 178 -32.67 7.77 11.79
CA GLU A 178 -32.97 6.36 11.99
C GLU A 178 -32.95 5.60 10.66
N PHE A 179 -32.45 4.36 10.70
CA PHE A 179 -32.34 3.51 9.53
C PHE A 179 -32.77 2.09 9.87
N SER A 180 -33.38 1.40 8.91
CA SER A 180 -33.78 0.01 9.07
C SER A 180 -32.70 -0.94 8.59
N ARG A 181 -32.45 -2.03 9.34
CA ARG A 181 -31.52 -3.11 8.98
C ARG A 181 -32.26 -4.14 8.13
N THR A 182 -32.39 -3.87 6.84
CA THR A 182 -33.25 -4.67 5.95
C THR A 182 -32.52 -5.83 5.29
N ARG A 183 -31.18 -5.85 5.32
CA ARG A 183 -30.39 -6.88 4.63
C ARG A 183 -30.00 -8.06 5.51
N GLY A 184 -30.25 -7.98 6.82
CA GLY A 184 -30.02 -9.10 7.75
C GLY A 184 -28.56 -9.54 7.77
N LEU A 185 -27.65 -8.56 7.72
CA LEU A 185 -26.20 -8.83 7.72
C LEU A 185 -25.80 -9.66 8.93
N GLN A 186 -24.98 -10.68 8.68
CA GLN A 186 -24.37 -11.50 9.71
C GLN A 186 -22.98 -10.96 10.04
N PHE A 187 -22.63 -11.01 11.32
CA PHE A 187 -21.34 -10.60 11.86
C PHE A 187 -20.71 -11.79 12.59
N GLY A 188 -19.38 -11.81 12.65
CA GLY A 188 -18.62 -12.99 13.04
C GLY A 188 -18.01 -13.71 11.85
N GLY A 189 -17.02 -14.56 12.13
CA GLY A 189 -16.29 -15.31 11.12
C GLY A 189 -17.14 -16.35 10.40
N PRO A 190 -16.59 -17.01 9.36
CA PRO A 190 -17.34 -17.93 8.49
C PRO A 190 -18.03 -19.10 9.21
N GLN A 191 -17.55 -19.49 10.39
CA GLN A 191 -18.12 -20.56 11.21
C GLN A 191 -19.17 -20.06 12.23
N GLY A 192 -19.54 -18.77 12.19
CA GLY A 192 -20.48 -18.16 13.13
C GLY A 192 -19.90 -17.81 14.50
N LYS A 193 -18.60 -18.01 14.71
CA LYS A 193 -17.85 -17.54 15.89
C LYS A 193 -16.98 -16.33 15.55
N PRO A 194 -16.59 -15.49 16.53
CA PRO A 194 -15.66 -14.39 16.28
C PRO A 194 -14.36 -14.90 15.65
N LEU A 195 -13.89 -14.19 14.63
CA LEU A 195 -12.59 -14.43 14.01
C LEU A 195 -11.78 -13.14 14.08
N PHE A 196 -10.81 -13.08 14.98
CA PHE A 196 -9.91 -11.95 15.11
C PHE A 196 -8.76 -12.07 14.12
N ILE A 197 -8.65 -11.13 13.18
CA ILE A 197 -7.50 -11.04 12.27
C ILE A 197 -6.67 -9.84 12.68
N ALA A 198 -5.48 -10.10 13.20
CA ALA A 198 -4.58 -9.08 13.69
C ALA A 198 -4.17 -8.12 12.56
N GLY A 199 -4.47 -6.84 12.77
CA GLY A 199 -3.94 -5.73 12.02
C GLY A 199 -2.68 -5.19 12.69
N PRO A 200 -1.87 -4.40 11.96
CA PRO A 200 -0.59 -3.90 12.45
C PRO A 200 -0.69 -2.94 13.64
N ASP A 201 -1.88 -2.36 13.86
CA ASP A 201 -2.14 -1.40 14.93
C ASP A 201 -2.90 -2.02 16.12
N ASP A 202 -3.20 -3.32 16.07
CA ASP A 202 -3.94 -4.00 17.15
C ASP A 202 -3.01 -4.41 18.28
N ASP A 203 -3.46 -4.21 19.52
CA ASP A 203 -2.87 -4.84 20.70
C ASP A 203 -3.35 -6.30 20.78
N VAL A 204 -2.64 -7.17 20.05
CA VAL A 204 -2.97 -8.60 19.94
C VAL A 204 -3.11 -9.27 21.32
N PRO A 205 -2.17 -9.11 22.27
CA PRO A 205 -2.32 -9.69 23.61
C PRO A 205 -3.57 -9.22 24.35
N ALA A 206 -3.89 -7.92 24.31
CA ALA A 206 -5.08 -7.39 24.97
C ALA A 206 -6.37 -7.90 24.34
N VAL A 207 -6.42 -8.00 23.01
CA VAL A 207 -7.58 -8.52 22.27
C VAL A 207 -7.82 -9.99 22.62
N LEU A 208 -6.78 -10.83 22.54
CA LEU A 208 -6.89 -12.26 22.81
C LEU A 208 -7.27 -12.55 24.27
N ARG A 209 -6.68 -11.84 25.22
CA ARG A 209 -7.05 -11.94 26.64
C ARG A 209 -8.53 -11.63 26.85
N LYS A 210 -9.02 -10.54 26.28
CA LYS A 210 -10.44 -10.17 26.38
C LYS A 210 -11.37 -11.20 25.76
N LEU A 211 -11.01 -11.75 24.59
CA LEU A 211 -11.77 -12.80 23.94
C LEU A 211 -11.81 -14.09 24.79
N ARG A 212 -10.66 -14.51 25.37
CA ARG A 212 -10.58 -15.65 26.28
C ARG A 212 -11.43 -15.47 27.53
N GLU A 213 -11.33 -14.31 28.17
CA GLU A 213 -12.14 -13.97 29.36
C GLU A 213 -13.64 -14.03 29.05
N LYS A 214 -14.04 -13.61 27.84
CA LYS A 214 -15.45 -13.51 27.45
C LYS A 214 -16.05 -14.82 26.91
N LEU A 215 -15.28 -15.59 26.15
CA LEU A 215 -15.78 -16.69 25.33
C LEU A 215 -15.12 -18.05 25.64
N GLY A 216 -14.03 -18.06 26.41
CA GLY A 216 -13.16 -19.23 26.59
C GLY A 216 -12.22 -19.47 25.41
N GLU A 217 -11.26 -20.39 25.57
CA GLU A 217 -10.21 -20.68 24.56
C GLU A 217 -10.77 -21.15 23.22
N ASP A 218 -11.85 -21.93 23.22
CA ASP A 218 -12.46 -22.48 21.99
C ASP A 218 -13.58 -21.59 21.40
N GLY A 219 -13.91 -20.48 22.06
CA GLY A 219 -15.06 -19.64 21.73
C GLY A 219 -14.84 -18.67 20.58
N PHE A 220 -13.61 -18.56 20.06
CA PHE A 220 -13.23 -17.68 18.97
C PHE A 220 -12.09 -18.29 18.13
N GLU A 221 -11.80 -17.69 16.98
CA GLU A 221 -10.62 -17.97 16.18
C GLU A 221 -9.77 -16.72 16.06
N TYR A 222 -8.48 -16.90 15.81
CA TYR A 222 -7.60 -15.77 15.54
C TYR A 222 -6.55 -16.10 14.49
N ILE A 223 -6.06 -15.06 13.81
CA ILE A 223 -4.95 -15.08 12.87
C ILE A 223 -4.00 -13.95 13.28
N THR A 224 -2.83 -14.31 13.79
CA THR A 224 -1.79 -13.36 14.22
C THR A 224 -0.47 -13.63 13.47
N PRO A 225 0.41 -12.62 13.33
CA PRO A 225 1.81 -12.83 12.96
C PRO A 225 2.49 -13.87 13.87
N ALA A 226 3.47 -14.59 13.33
CA ALA A 226 4.15 -15.68 14.03
C ALA A 226 4.87 -15.22 15.32
N ASP A 227 5.38 -13.98 15.34
CA ASP A 227 6.13 -13.43 16.48
C ASP A 227 5.23 -13.10 17.69
N ASP A 228 3.93 -12.89 17.47
CA ASP A 228 2.96 -12.63 18.55
C ASP A 228 2.52 -13.92 19.27
N PHE A 229 2.87 -15.11 18.75
CA PHE A 229 2.62 -16.38 19.45
C PHE A 229 3.56 -16.56 20.66
N GLU A 230 4.82 -16.11 20.56
CA GLU A 230 5.82 -16.28 21.62
C GLU A 230 5.54 -15.39 22.85
N ALA A 231 4.90 -14.23 22.65
CA ALA A 231 4.54 -13.30 23.72
C ALA A 231 3.33 -13.75 24.58
N ILE A 232 2.69 -14.87 24.24
CA ILE A 232 1.48 -15.38 24.92
C ILE A 232 1.82 -16.56 25.85
N GLU A 233 3.03 -17.11 25.80
CA GLU A 233 3.48 -18.23 26.66
C GLU A 233 4.01 -17.78 28.04
N GLU A 234 3.49 -16.71 28.63
CA GLU A 234 3.69 -16.37 30.05
C GLU A 234 2.39 -16.58 30.84
N ASP A 235 2.03 -17.85 31.07
CA ASP A 235 1.78 -18.42 32.40
C ASP A 235 1.10 -19.81 32.30
N GLU A 236 1.62 -20.72 33.14
CA GLU A 236 1.13 -22.06 33.51
C GLU A 236 1.50 -23.29 32.66
N GLU A 237 2.45 -24.05 33.23
CA GLU A 237 2.79 -25.45 32.99
C GLU A 237 1.60 -26.37 32.63
N ARG A 238 1.56 -26.90 31.40
CA ARG A 238 0.94 -28.22 31.13
C ARG A 238 1.47 -28.92 29.87
N GLN A 239 1.60 -30.24 30.00
CA GLN A 239 2.34 -31.21 29.18
C GLN A 239 2.09 -31.21 27.65
N PRO A 240 3.08 -31.68 26.85
CA PRO A 240 3.00 -31.69 25.39
C PRO A 240 2.09 -32.83 24.92
N GLY A 241 0.97 -32.48 24.29
CA GLY A 241 0.04 -33.48 23.81
C GLY A 241 -1.09 -32.95 22.95
N LEU A 242 -0.79 -32.39 21.78
CA LEU A 242 -1.48 -32.81 20.55
C LEU A 242 -0.75 -32.32 19.30
N ALA A 243 -0.23 -33.28 18.55
CA ALA A 243 0.27 -33.06 17.21
C ALA A 243 -0.84 -32.55 16.28
N ARG A 244 -0.51 -31.50 15.52
CA ARG A 244 -0.70 -31.43 14.06
C ARG A 244 -2.15 -31.54 13.57
N ARG A 245 -2.81 -30.39 13.37
CA ARG A 245 -3.75 -30.25 12.25
C ARG A 245 -2.98 -29.74 11.04
N VAL A 246 -2.58 -30.68 10.19
CA VAL A 246 -2.15 -30.41 8.81
C VAL A 246 -3.26 -29.57 8.16
N LEU A 247 -2.89 -28.42 7.60
CA LEU A 247 -3.76 -27.57 6.77
C LEU A 247 -4.33 -28.44 5.64
N SER A 248 -5.55 -28.93 5.81
CA SER A 248 -6.09 -30.03 4.99
C SER A 248 -7.12 -29.59 3.96
N SER A 249 -7.33 -28.29 3.76
CA SER A 249 -8.11 -27.80 2.61
C SER A 249 -7.28 -26.82 1.78
N SER A 250 -7.19 -27.07 0.47
CA SER A 250 -6.47 -26.18 -0.45
C SER A 250 -7.02 -24.76 -0.40
N LYS A 251 -8.32 -24.57 -0.12
CA LYS A 251 -8.96 -23.25 -0.07
C LYS A 251 -8.50 -22.39 1.12
N GLU A 252 -8.36 -22.96 2.32
CA GLU A 252 -7.92 -22.23 3.51
C GLU A 252 -6.43 -21.82 3.44
N LEU A 253 -5.59 -22.68 2.84
CA LEU A 253 -4.20 -22.38 2.50
C LEU A 253 -4.12 -21.19 1.54
N LEU A 254 -4.93 -21.23 0.48
CA LEU A 254 -5.04 -20.18 -0.53
C LEU A 254 -5.46 -18.83 0.08
N ASP A 255 -6.47 -18.84 0.96
CA ASP A 255 -6.96 -17.63 1.62
C ASP A 255 -5.93 -17.05 2.61
N SER A 256 -5.11 -17.91 3.24
CA SER A 256 -3.99 -17.51 4.08
C SER A 256 -2.86 -16.83 3.29
N ASP A 257 -2.50 -17.38 2.13
CA ASP A 257 -1.47 -16.79 1.26
C ASP A 257 -1.89 -15.40 0.76
N LEU A 258 -3.15 -15.23 0.35
CA LEU A 258 -3.65 -13.94 -0.13
C LEU A 258 -3.64 -12.86 0.96
N ARG A 259 -4.03 -13.21 2.20
CA ARG A 259 -3.95 -12.30 3.35
C ARG A 259 -2.50 -11.89 3.64
N ARG A 260 -1.58 -12.86 3.68
CA ARG A 260 -0.15 -12.59 3.86
C ARG A 260 0.42 -11.70 2.76
N TYR A 261 0.07 -11.97 1.50
CA TYR A 261 0.45 -11.14 0.37
C TYR A 261 -0.04 -9.68 0.52
N LYS A 262 -1.32 -9.47 0.82
CA LYS A 262 -1.90 -8.13 1.01
C LYS A 262 -1.20 -7.37 2.13
N HIS A 263 -0.95 -8.03 3.26
CA HIS A 263 -0.21 -7.45 4.38
C HIS A 263 1.21 -7.03 3.98
N ILE A 264 1.97 -7.94 3.35
CA ILE A 264 3.33 -7.67 2.85
C ILE A 264 3.34 -6.50 1.87
N ARG A 265 2.38 -6.41 0.95
CA ARG A 265 2.28 -5.31 -0.02
C ARG A 265 1.98 -3.97 0.66
N GLN A 266 1.07 -3.93 1.63
CA GLN A 266 0.72 -2.70 2.34
C GLN A 266 1.88 -2.17 3.21
N MET A 267 2.55 -3.07 3.93
CA MET A 267 3.75 -2.75 4.70
C MET A 267 4.89 -2.32 3.77
N GLY A 268 5.14 -3.13 2.74
CA GLY A 268 6.20 -2.92 1.76
C GLY A 268 6.08 -1.59 1.02
N MET A 269 4.87 -1.18 0.62
CA MET A 269 4.62 0.12 -0.02
C MET A 269 5.01 1.29 0.90
N ARG A 270 4.71 1.22 2.19
CA ARG A 270 5.09 2.24 3.17
C ARG A 270 6.61 2.32 3.33
N LEU A 271 7.27 1.17 3.50
CA LEU A 271 8.73 1.09 3.61
C LEU A 271 9.43 1.62 2.36
N MET A 272 9.04 1.13 1.17
CA MET A 272 9.66 1.57 -0.09
C MET A 272 9.42 3.06 -0.35
N THR A 273 8.31 3.64 0.11
CA THR A 273 8.12 5.10 0.07
C THR A 273 9.17 5.85 0.89
N LEU A 274 9.54 5.34 2.07
CA LEU A 274 10.60 5.93 2.89
C LEU A 274 11.98 5.78 2.23
N VAL A 275 12.26 4.59 1.67
CA VAL A 275 13.48 4.35 0.88
C VAL A 275 13.59 5.35 -0.27
N THR A 276 12.55 5.50 -1.08
CA THR A 276 12.51 6.45 -2.20
C THR A 276 12.72 7.90 -1.75
N LYS A 277 12.09 8.32 -0.64
CA LYS A 277 12.23 9.69 -0.11
C LYS A 277 13.64 10.00 0.41
N SER A 278 14.39 8.97 0.81
CA SER A 278 15.76 9.13 1.31
C SER A 278 16.80 9.27 0.19
N LEU A 279 16.45 8.95 -1.07
CA LEU A 279 17.39 8.95 -2.19
C LEU A 279 18.10 10.30 -2.39
N SER A 280 19.40 10.23 -2.67
CA SER A 280 20.17 11.42 -3.01
C SER A 280 19.82 11.93 -4.41
N ARG A 281 19.83 13.27 -4.57
CA ARG A 281 19.59 13.89 -5.89
C ARG A 281 20.59 13.43 -6.95
N GLU A 282 21.84 13.19 -6.55
CA GLU A 282 22.89 12.72 -7.45
C GLU A 282 22.55 11.33 -8.01
N LEU A 283 22.11 10.42 -7.15
CA LEU A 283 21.74 9.06 -7.54
C LEU A 283 20.51 9.04 -8.44
N ILE A 284 19.50 9.86 -8.15
CA ILE A 284 18.32 10.03 -9.00
C ILE A 284 18.72 10.51 -10.40
N LEU A 285 19.64 11.48 -10.50
CA LEU A 285 20.12 11.98 -11.79
C LEU A 285 20.95 10.94 -12.54
N GLN A 286 21.73 10.11 -11.84
CA GLN A 286 22.45 8.99 -12.48
C GLN A 286 21.47 7.96 -13.05
N ALA A 287 20.43 7.57 -12.30
CA ALA A 287 19.40 6.66 -12.78
C ALA A 287 18.64 7.21 -14.00
N ALA A 288 18.26 8.49 -13.97
CA ALA A 288 17.62 9.15 -15.10
C ALA A 288 18.52 9.19 -16.35
N ARG A 289 19.83 9.37 -16.18
CA ARG A 289 20.81 9.31 -17.27
C ARG A 289 20.87 7.93 -17.91
N ASP A 290 20.94 6.88 -17.10
CA ASP A 290 20.99 5.49 -17.57
C ASP A 290 19.74 5.11 -18.37
N LEU A 291 18.58 5.68 -18.01
CA LEU A 291 17.30 5.50 -18.71
C LEU A 291 17.08 6.48 -19.88
N ARG A 292 18.05 7.35 -20.17
CA ARG A 292 17.98 8.38 -21.23
C ARG A 292 16.82 9.38 -21.06
N LEU A 293 16.48 9.69 -19.81
CA LEU A 293 15.41 10.62 -19.43
C LEU A 293 15.95 12.01 -19.00
N LEU A 294 17.18 12.35 -19.38
CA LEU A 294 17.75 13.68 -19.15
C LEU A 294 17.79 14.51 -20.44
N ASP A 295 17.40 15.77 -20.35
CA ASP A 295 17.63 16.74 -21.43
C ASP A 295 19.11 17.19 -21.50
N LYS A 296 19.44 18.00 -22.51
CA LYS A 296 20.80 18.55 -22.70
C LYS A 296 21.28 19.43 -21.54
N LYS A 297 20.38 19.89 -20.67
CA LYS A 297 20.67 20.72 -19.50
C LYS A 297 20.75 19.89 -18.20
N GLY A 298 20.55 18.57 -18.28
CA GLY A 298 20.53 17.68 -17.12
C GLY A 298 19.24 17.73 -16.31
N THR A 299 18.12 18.13 -16.92
CA THR A 299 16.78 18.10 -16.33
C THR A 299 16.10 16.78 -16.65
N ILE A 300 15.42 16.18 -15.68
CA ILE A 300 14.62 14.97 -15.90
C ILE A 300 13.39 15.34 -16.73
N VAL A 301 13.18 14.62 -17.83
CA VAL A 301 12.03 14.75 -18.73
C VAL A 301 11.39 13.38 -18.85
N CYS A 302 10.16 13.28 -18.35
CA CYS A 302 9.33 12.08 -18.43
C CYS A 302 8.04 12.43 -19.20
N ASP A 303 7.60 11.51 -20.03
CA ASP A 303 6.34 11.59 -20.76
C ASP A 303 5.16 11.12 -19.87
N THR A 304 5.43 10.21 -18.93
CA THR A 304 4.44 9.65 -18.00
C THR A 304 4.97 9.57 -16.56
N GLU A 305 4.06 9.42 -15.58
CA GLU A 305 4.45 9.19 -14.17
C GLU A 305 5.13 7.83 -13.97
N ASP A 306 4.83 6.83 -14.80
CA ASP A 306 5.45 5.51 -14.73
C ASP A 306 6.97 5.55 -14.97
N GLU A 307 7.43 6.41 -15.88
CA GLU A 307 8.86 6.60 -16.15
C GLU A 307 9.63 7.11 -14.93
N LEU A 308 8.98 7.91 -14.07
CA LEU A 308 9.58 8.33 -12.82
C LEU A 308 9.80 7.13 -11.88
N SER A 309 8.88 6.17 -11.87
CA SER A 309 9.00 4.94 -11.07
C SER A 309 10.19 4.09 -11.51
N PHE A 310 10.51 4.05 -12.82
CA PHE A 310 11.71 3.38 -13.32
C PHE A 310 13.01 4.03 -12.85
N ILE A 311 13.04 5.38 -12.78
CA ILE A 311 14.18 6.11 -12.22
C ILE A 311 14.40 5.72 -10.76
N MET A 312 13.32 5.67 -9.97
CA MET A 312 13.40 5.34 -8.56
C MET A 312 13.81 3.88 -8.33
N ASP A 313 13.21 2.90 -9.04
CA ASP A 313 13.58 1.49 -8.90
C ASP A 313 15.07 1.26 -9.18
N ARG A 314 15.57 1.83 -10.28
CA ARG A 314 16.97 1.72 -10.66
C ARG A 314 17.90 2.35 -9.62
N ALA A 315 17.55 3.55 -9.15
CA ALA A 315 18.31 4.25 -8.11
C ALA A 315 18.40 3.42 -6.83
N ILE A 316 17.32 2.72 -6.47
CA ILE A 316 17.27 1.93 -5.23
C ILE A 316 18.06 0.62 -5.35
N HIS A 317 17.86 -0.11 -6.44
CA HIS A 317 18.20 -1.53 -6.50
C HIS A 317 19.39 -1.91 -7.40
N ASP A 318 19.85 -1.01 -8.29
CA ASP A 318 20.78 -1.41 -9.35
C ASP A 318 22.10 -0.62 -9.37
N ILE A 319 22.09 0.66 -8.98
CA ILE A 319 23.28 1.51 -9.03
C ILE A 319 24.04 1.43 -7.70
N PRO A 320 25.32 0.97 -7.67
CA PRO A 320 26.16 1.10 -6.50
C PRO A 320 26.62 2.56 -6.33
N TRP A 321 26.18 3.27 -5.28
CA TRP A 321 26.52 4.68 -5.08
C TRP A 321 26.79 5.10 -3.62
N PRO A 322 28.03 5.53 -3.28
CA PRO A 322 29.22 5.56 -4.14
C PRO A 322 29.83 4.16 -4.39
N THR A 323 29.55 3.18 -3.54
CA THR A 323 30.09 1.81 -3.62
C THR A 323 29.06 0.71 -3.33
N GLN A 324 27.91 1.06 -2.74
CA GLN A 324 26.83 0.15 -2.38
C GLN A 324 25.52 0.65 -2.92
N ARG A 325 24.57 -0.25 -3.17
CA ARG A 325 23.24 0.12 -3.67
C ARG A 325 22.44 0.75 -2.55
N TRP A 326 21.52 1.64 -2.91
CA TRP A 326 20.79 2.41 -1.90
C TRP A 326 19.99 1.52 -0.94
N ILE A 327 19.40 0.43 -1.43
CA ILE A 327 18.69 -0.54 -0.58
C ILE A 327 19.61 -1.19 0.47
N GLU A 328 20.89 -1.39 0.15
CA GLU A 328 21.88 -1.96 1.08
C GLU A 328 22.25 -0.96 2.16
N ILE A 329 22.47 0.30 1.77
CA ILE A 329 22.77 1.42 2.67
C ILE A 329 21.59 1.63 3.63
N TYR A 330 20.38 1.77 3.08
CA TYR A 330 19.17 1.97 3.87
C TYR A 330 18.93 0.83 4.85
N TYR A 331 19.15 -0.43 4.43
CA TYR A 331 19.04 -1.58 5.33
C TYR A 331 20.06 -1.49 6.48
N GLN A 332 21.32 -1.16 6.21
CA GLN A 332 22.35 -1.07 7.25
C GLN A 332 22.06 0.04 8.27
N ASP A 333 21.54 1.18 7.82
CA ASP A 333 21.34 2.37 8.65
C ASP A 333 20.01 2.35 9.43
N GLU A 334 18.97 1.75 8.86
CA GLU A 334 17.60 1.88 9.37
C GLU A 334 16.99 0.55 9.85
N ALA A 335 17.39 -0.62 9.32
CA ALA A 335 16.66 -1.87 9.58
C ALA A 335 16.61 -2.23 11.06
N ALA A 336 17.71 -2.05 11.82
CA ALA A 336 17.76 -2.38 13.24
C ALA A 336 16.77 -1.58 14.12
N LYS A 337 16.20 -0.48 13.59
CA LYS A 337 15.20 0.35 14.28
C LYS A 337 13.77 -0.10 13.98
N LEU A 338 13.59 -1.03 13.06
CA LEU A 338 12.28 -1.48 12.56
C LEU A 338 11.90 -2.83 13.17
N PRO A 339 10.59 -3.15 13.22
CA PRO A 339 10.09 -4.50 13.52
C PRO A 339 10.70 -5.59 12.61
N LEU A 340 10.76 -6.84 13.09
CA LEU A 340 11.46 -7.95 12.41
C LEU A 340 10.90 -8.28 11.02
N ASP A 341 9.58 -8.18 10.84
CA ASP A 341 8.90 -8.36 9.56
C ASP A 341 9.33 -7.30 8.52
N GLN A 342 9.49 -6.05 8.94
CA GLN A 342 9.99 -4.95 8.12
C GLN A 342 11.46 -5.12 7.78
N GLN A 343 12.27 -5.59 8.74
CA GLN A 343 13.67 -5.97 8.50
C GLN A 343 13.75 -7.08 7.44
N ALA A 344 12.97 -8.15 7.61
CA ALA A 344 12.93 -9.27 6.67
C ALA A 344 12.51 -8.82 5.27
N TYR A 345 11.53 -7.92 5.17
CA TYR A 345 11.11 -7.32 3.90
C TYR A 345 12.22 -6.52 3.23
N LEU A 346 12.88 -5.60 3.95
CA LEU A 346 13.99 -4.82 3.40
C LEU A 346 15.15 -5.74 2.97
N LYS A 347 15.46 -6.77 3.77
CA LYS A 347 16.46 -7.78 3.43
C LYS A 347 16.11 -8.54 2.15
N ALA A 348 14.83 -8.90 1.98
CA ALA A 348 14.33 -9.59 0.80
C ALA A 348 14.42 -8.73 -0.48
N ASN A 349 14.49 -7.41 -0.35
CA ASN A 349 14.69 -6.46 -1.46
C ASN A 349 16.17 -6.30 -1.90
N ILE A 350 17.13 -6.80 -1.11
CA ILE A 350 18.57 -6.61 -1.40
C ILE A 350 19.00 -7.47 -2.59
N GLN A 351 18.72 -8.78 -2.54
CA GLN A 351 19.28 -9.73 -3.51
C GLN A 351 18.65 -9.71 -4.92
N PRO A 352 17.33 -9.52 -5.09
CA PRO A 352 16.70 -9.61 -6.40
C PRO A 352 17.27 -8.64 -7.45
N CYS A 353 17.40 -9.12 -8.68
CA CYS A 353 17.63 -8.34 -9.90
C CYS A 353 16.45 -8.51 -10.86
N PHE A 354 16.38 -7.68 -11.91
CA PHE A 354 15.47 -7.95 -13.03
C PHE A 354 15.76 -9.34 -13.61
N SER A 355 14.70 -10.03 -14.00
CA SER A 355 14.74 -11.20 -14.89
C SER A 355 13.62 -11.07 -15.91
N LEU A 356 13.57 -12.00 -16.87
CA LEU A 356 12.49 -12.12 -17.84
C LEU A 356 11.73 -13.42 -17.57
N TYR A 357 10.44 -13.29 -17.35
CA TYR A 357 9.56 -14.40 -17.04
C TYR A 357 8.54 -14.61 -18.16
N GLU A 358 8.18 -15.85 -18.42
CA GLU A 358 7.05 -16.21 -19.28
C GLU A 358 5.89 -16.68 -18.42
N VAL A 359 4.68 -16.21 -18.72
CA VAL A 359 3.44 -16.64 -18.08
C VAL A 359 3.09 -18.02 -18.62
N SER A 360 3.31 -19.08 -17.82
CA SER A 360 2.95 -20.45 -18.19
C SER A 360 1.48 -20.76 -17.94
N LYS A 361 0.88 -20.13 -16.93
CA LYS A 361 -0.54 -20.33 -16.59
C LYS A 361 -1.09 -19.19 -15.76
N VAL A 362 -2.29 -18.72 -16.09
CA VAL A 362 -2.98 -17.68 -15.33
C VAL A 362 -3.93 -18.29 -14.30
N SER A 363 -3.92 -17.72 -13.10
CA SER A 363 -4.84 -18.05 -12.02
C SER A 363 -5.71 -16.83 -11.72
N HIS A 364 -6.90 -16.83 -12.32
CA HIS A 364 -7.83 -15.69 -12.32
C HIS A 364 -8.05 -15.09 -10.93
N GLY A 365 -7.87 -13.77 -10.83
CA GLY A 365 -8.04 -12.99 -9.59
C GLY A 365 -6.99 -13.26 -8.51
N ARG A 366 -5.92 -14.01 -8.80
CA ARG A 366 -4.89 -14.39 -7.81
C ARG A 366 -3.46 -14.11 -8.25
N GLY A 367 -3.12 -14.43 -9.50
CA GLY A 367 -1.74 -14.36 -9.97
C GLY A 367 -1.48 -15.23 -11.18
N ALA A 368 -0.21 -15.51 -11.43
CA ALA A 368 0.23 -16.29 -12.58
C ALA A 368 1.40 -17.20 -12.21
N TRP A 369 1.43 -18.39 -12.80
CA TRP A 369 2.63 -19.22 -12.84
C TRP A 369 3.60 -18.63 -13.85
N LEU A 370 4.82 -18.40 -13.39
CA LEU A 370 5.89 -17.79 -14.16
C LEU A 370 7.07 -18.75 -14.28
N VAL A 371 7.68 -18.78 -15.45
CA VAL A 371 8.95 -19.48 -15.71
C VAL A 371 10.03 -18.43 -15.97
N ASP A 372 11.09 -18.43 -15.16
CA ASP A 372 12.27 -17.58 -15.43
C ASP A 372 13.03 -18.10 -16.67
N LEU A 373 13.12 -17.27 -17.71
CA LEU A 373 13.71 -17.66 -19.00
C LEU A 373 15.25 -17.71 -18.99
N PHE A 374 15.91 -17.08 -18.01
CA PHE A 374 17.36 -17.13 -17.88
C PHE A 374 17.81 -18.22 -16.89
N ARG A 375 16.98 -18.54 -15.90
CA ARG A 375 17.21 -19.58 -14.89
C ARG A 375 15.96 -20.44 -14.74
N PRO A 376 15.71 -21.39 -15.66
CA PRO A 376 14.46 -22.14 -15.73
C PRO A 376 14.00 -22.69 -14.39
N LYS A 377 13.08 -21.95 -13.77
CA LYS A 377 12.41 -22.29 -12.53
C LYS A 377 10.99 -21.75 -12.62
N GLU A 378 10.03 -22.63 -12.40
CA GLU A 378 8.63 -22.26 -12.32
C GLU A 378 8.26 -21.91 -10.88
N PHE A 379 7.48 -20.86 -10.70
CA PHE A 379 6.92 -20.46 -9.41
C PHE A 379 5.60 -19.71 -9.60
N PHE A 380 4.78 -19.68 -8.56
CA PHE A 380 3.54 -18.92 -8.57
C PHE A 380 3.78 -17.49 -8.10
N LEU A 381 3.64 -16.51 -8.99
CA LEU A 381 3.65 -15.09 -8.66
C LEU A 381 2.26 -14.68 -8.18
N MET A 382 2.18 -14.19 -6.94
CA MET A 382 0.96 -13.61 -6.39
C MET A 382 0.84 -12.15 -6.81
N ASP A 383 -0.16 -11.87 -7.62
CA ASP A 383 -0.47 -10.55 -8.16
C ASP A 383 -1.89 -10.57 -8.73
N THR A 384 -2.85 -10.00 -8.01
CA THR A 384 -4.27 -10.06 -8.39
C THR A 384 -4.54 -9.31 -9.70
N GLY A 385 -3.78 -8.24 -9.97
CA GLY A 385 -3.85 -7.48 -11.21
C GLY A 385 -3.38 -8.33 -12.39
N LEU A 386 -2.17 -8.89 -12.31
CA LEU A 386 -1.63 -9.78 -13.33
C LEU A 386 -2.51 -11.02 -13.54
N GLY A 387 -3.06 -11.58 -12.47
CA GLY A 387 -4.00 -12.70 -12.56
C GLY A 387 -5.32 -12.37 -13.27
N THR A 388 -5.62 -11.09 -13.49
CA THR A 388 -6.82 -10.63 -14.19
C THR A 388 -6.49 -10.16 -15.62
N THR A 389 -5.29 -9.65 -15.86
CA THR A 389 -4.92 -9.00 -17.13
C THR A 389 -3.98 -9.81 -18.02
N ALA A 390 -3.20 -10.74 -17.47
CA ALA A 390 -2.22 -11.48 -18.25
C ALA A 390 -2.85 -12.62 -19.06
N GLU A 391 -2.18 -12.97 -20.16
CA GLU A 391 -2.48 -14.18 -20.94
C GLU A 391 -1.29 -15.15 -20.92
N GLU A 392 -1.55 -16.43 -21.19
CA GLU A 392 -0.50 -17.44 -21.33
C GLU A 392 0.44 -17.08 -22.50
N GLY A 393 1.75 -17.23 -22.29
CA GLY A 393 2.79 -16.86 -23.24
C GLY A 393 3.22 -15.39 -23.17
N TRP A 394 2.52 -14.52 -22.44
CA TRP A 394 3.00 -13.17 -22.17
C TRP A 394 4.32 -13.21 -21.41
N LEU A 395 5.14 -12.19 -21.63
CA LEU A 395 6.40 -12.02 -20.95
C LEU A 395 6.29 -10.89 -19.92
N LEU A 396 6.94 -11.08 -18.79
CA LEU A 396 7.05 -10.08 -17.73
C LEU A 396 8.52 -9.91 -17.40
N ALA A 397 9.09 -8.73 -17.66
CA ALA A 397 10.37 -8.38 -17.05
C ALA A 397 10.13 -7.54 -15.80
N SER A 398 10.62 -8.04 -14.67
CA SER A 398 10.38 -7.44 -13.35
C SER A 398 11.39 -7.96 -12.33
N ARG A 399 11.40 -7.33 -11.16
CA ARG A 399 12.10 -7.81 -9.98
C ARG A 399 11.13 -8.58 -9.10
N ILE A 400 11.41 -9.87 -8.90
CA ILE A 400 10.57 -10.75 -8.07
C ILE A 400 11.22 -10.96 -6.71
N ILE A 401 10.44 -10.70 -5.67
CA ILE A 401 10.80 -10.94 -4.28
C ILE A 401 10.21 -12.25 -3.82
N HIS A 402 10.98 -12.99 -3.02
CA HIS A 402 10.51 -14.16 -2.30
C HIS A 402 10.59 -13.89 -0.79
N LEU A 403 9.45 -13.93 -0.10
CA LEU A 403 9.36 -13.74 1.35
C LEU A 403 8.26 -14.65 1.90
N ASN A 404 8.58 -15.41 2.95
CA ASN A 404 7.62 -16.27 3.68
C ASN A 404 6.82 -17.22 2.76
N GLY A 405 7.48 -17.79 1.75
CA GLY A 405 6.89 -18.73 0.79
C GLY A 405 6.09 -18.08 -0.35
N LEU A 406 6.02 -16.75 -0.40
CA LEU A 406 5.30 -16.00 -1.42
C LEU A 406 6.27 -15.35 -2.40
N TYR A 407 5.93 -15.40 -3.69
CA TYR A 407 6.59 -14.63 -4.74
C TYR A 407 5.71 -13.45 -5.15
N PHE A 408 6.28 -12.25 -5.23
CA PHE A 408 5.56 -11.04 -5.64
C PHE A 408 6.51 -10.03 -6.29
N THR A 409 5.95 -9.07 -7.04
CA THR A 409 6.71 -8.00 -7.69
C THR A 409 7.20 -6.96 -6.68
N SER A 410 8.35 -6.35 -6.94
CA SER A 410 8.78 -5.12 -6.27
C SER A 410 9.27 -4.12 -7.29
N GLY A 411 8.91 -2.85 -7.08
CA GLY A 411 9.22 -1.78 -8.02
C GLY A 411 8.40 -1.86 -9.29
N VAL A 412 9.09 -1.74 -10.43
CA VAL A 412 8.47 -1.61 -11.75
C VAL A 412 8.44 -2.92 -12.52
N SER A 413 7.46 -3.05 -13.41
CA SER A 413 7.30 -4.21 -14.29
C SER A 413 7.09 -3.77 -15.73
N THR A 414 7.61 -4.53 -16.67
CA THR A 414 7.49 -4.30 -18.12
C THR A 414 6.91 -5.55 -18.79
N PRO A 415 5.61 -5.55 -19.14
CA PRO A 415 4.99 -6.64 -19.88
C PRO A 415 5.29 -6.55 -21.39
N PHE A 416 5.43 -7.71 -22.04
CA PHE A 416 5.63 -7.85 -23.49
C PHE A 416 4.81 -9.02 -24.04
N GLY A 417 4.48 -8.95 -25.32
CA GLY A 417 3.89 -10.09 -26.04
C GLY A 417 4.90 -11.19 -26.35
N PRO A 418 4.45 -12.42 -26.64
CA PRO A 418 5.29 -13.57 -26.92
C PRO A 418 6.26 -13.34 -28.10
N GLU A 419 5.89 -12.49 -29.07
CA GLU A 419 6.72 -12.11 -30.22
C GLU A 419 8.04 -11.42 -29.83
N HIS A 420 8.15 -10.91 -28.61
CA HIS A 420 9.35 -10.25 -28.10
C HIS A 420 10.40 -11.23 -27.55
N LYS A 421 10.02 -12.49 -27.32
CA LYS A 421 10.82 -13.47 -26.57
C LYS A 421 12.22 -13.67 -27.17
N GLU A 422 12.29 -13.97 -28.46
CA GLU A 422 13.56 -14.25 -29.15
C GLU A 422 14.50 -13.04 -29.09
N ARG A 423 13.97 -11.83 -29.33
CA ARG A 423 14.74 -10.59 -29.30
C ARG A 423 15.31 -10.30 -27.90
N LEU A 424 14.45 -10.35 -26.88
CA LEU A 424 14.85 -10.09 -25.49
C LEU A 424 15.86 -11.13 -25.00
N MET A 425 15.62 -12.42 -25.26
CA MET A 425 16.55 -13.48 -24.87
C MET A 425 17.90 -13.38 -25.59
N SER A 426 17.90 -13.10 -26.90
CA SER A 426 19.14 -12.99 -27.69
C SER A 426 20.04 -11.86 -27.23
N TYR A 427 19.47 -10.72 -26.84
CA TYR A 427 20.22 -9.60 -26.28
C TYR A 427 21.01 -10.05 -25.05
N PHE A 428 20.35 -10.64 -24.05
CA PHE A 428 21.00 -11.05 -22.81
C PHE A 428 21.93 -12.27 -22.99
N ALA A 429 21.62 -13.18 -23.92
CA ALA A 429 22.50 -14.28 -24.28
C ALA A 429 23.84 -13.79 -24.86
N SER A 430 23.83 -12.72 -25.66
CA SER A 430 25.06 -12.13 -26.20
C SER A 430 25.96 -11.51 -25.12
N LEU A 431 25.40 -11.04 -24.01
CA LEU A 431 26.17 -10.44 -22.91
C LEU A 431 26.95 -11.48 -22.10
N GLY A 432 26.50 -12.74 -22.10
CA GLY A 432 27.17 -13.85 -21.44
C GLY A 432 28.41 -14.38 -22.19
N GLN A 433 28.68 -13.88 -23.39
CA GLN A 433 29.80 -14.33 -24.24
C GLN A 433 31.05 -13.44 -24.14
N ASP A 434 30.98 -12.27 -23.49
CA ASP A 434 32.13 -11.40 -23.27
C ASP A 434 33.04 -11.98 -22.16
N LYS A 435 34.03 -12.75 -22.61
CA LYS A 435 35.13 -13.28 -21.79
C LYS A 435 36.17 -12.18 -21.59
N GLU A 436 36.30 -11.70 -20.36
CA GLU A 436 37.57 -11.47 -19.62
C GLU A 436 37.28 -10.59 -18.38
N GLY A 437 37.04 -11.23 -17.23
CA GLY A 437 36.81 -10.58 -15.93
C GLY A 437 35.47 -10.96 -15.31
N VAL A 438 35.48 -11.84 -14.30
CA VAL A 438 34.34 -12.59 -13.74
C VAL A 438 33.28 -11.69 -13.08
N GLU A 439 32.42 -11.05 -13.88
CA GLU A 439 31.24 -10.34 -13.38
C GLU A 439 30.08 -11.32 -13.16
N SER A 440 29.41 -11.25 -12.00
CA SER A 440 28.27 -12.16 -11.73
C SER A 440 27.08 -11.83 -12.64
N TRP A 441 26.27 -12.85 -12.97
CA TRP A 441 25.07 -12.68 -13.80
C TRP A 441 24.14 -11.60 -13.24
N GLU A 442 23.98 -11.53 -11.93
CA GLU A 442 23.13 -10.52 -11.28
C GLU A 442 23.65 -9.10 -11.52
N ARG A 443 24.97 -8.91 -11.62
CA ARG A 443 25.57 -7.61 -11.91
C ARG A 443 25.41 -7.24 -13.39
N VAL A 444 25.51 -8.21 -14.31
CA VAL A 444 25.12 -8.04 -15.72
C VAL A 444 23.65 -7.62 -15.81
N MET A 445 22.74 -8.33 -15.13
CA MET A 445 21.31 -8.00 -15.13
C MET A 445 21.02 -6.59 -14.61
N ARG A 446 21.65 -6.16 -13.51
CA ARG A 446 21.47 -4.78 -12.98
C ARG A 446 21.99 -3.72 -13.94
N ARG A 447 23.13 -3.97 -14.60
CA ARG A 447 23.69 -3.04 -15.59
C ARG A 447 22.78 -2.90 -16.81
N HIS A 448 22.20 -4.01 -17.27
CA HIS A 448 21.42 -4.09 -18.49
C HIS A 448 19.90 -4.03 -18.30
N ALA A 449 19.41 -3.94 -17.05
CA ALA A 449 17.98 -3.72 -16.75
C ALA A 449 17.33 -2.55 -17.53
N PRO A 450 18.01 -1.41 -17.81
CA PRO A 450 17.46 -0.35 -18.65
C PRO A 450 17.06 -0.81 -20.06
N TYR A 451 17.59 -1.92 -20.56
CA TYR A 451 17.20 -2.47 -21.85
C TYR A 451 15.70 -2.86 -21.87
N PHE A 452 15.18 -3.49 -20.81
CA PHE A 452 13.76 -3.82 -20.73
C PHE A 452 12.88 -2.56 -20.80
N PHE A 453 13.22 -1.52 -20.05
CA PHE A 453 12.51 -0.24 -20.11
C PHE A 453 12.54 0.39 -21.52
N ASN A 454 13.72 0.43 -22.15
CA ASN A 454 13.87 1.01 -23.48
C ASN A 454 13.11 0.24 -24.57
N GLU A 455 13.01 -1.09 -24.44
CA GLU A 455 12.22 -1.92 -25.35
C GLU A 455 10.73 -1.80 -25.06
N PHE A 456 10.35 -1.71 -23.78
CA PHE A 456 8.97 -1.50 -23.36
C PHE A 456 8.42 -0.18 -23.93
N LYS A 457 9.18 0.92 -23.85
CA LYS A 457 8.79 2.20 -24.47
C LYS A 457 8.52 2.15 -25.97
N LYS A 458 9.10 1.19 -26.69
CA LYS A 458 8.95 1.10 -28.16
C LYS A 458 7.82 0.16 -28.57
N THR A 459 7.68 -0.94 -27.84
CA THR A 459 6.95 -2.13 -28.30
C THR A 459 6.26 -2.90 -27.16
N GLY A 460 6.21 -2.34 -25.95
CA GLY A 460 5.55 -2.95 -24.80
C GLY A 460 4.04 -3.09 -24.99
N ILE A 461 3.42 -3.91 -24.15
CA ILE A 461 1.96 -4.00 -24.05
C ILE A 461 1.48 -2.97 -23.04
N ASP A 462 0.57 -2.09 -23.46
CA ASP A 462 -0.20 -1.27 -22.53
C ASP A 462 -1.23 -2.15 -21.84
N VAL A 463 -1.12 -2.29 -20.51
CA VAL A 463 -2.07 -3.06 -19.71
C VAL A 463 -3.17 -2.12 -19.25
N GLU A 464 -4.28 -2.11 -19.98
CA GLU A 464 -5.48 -1.40 -19.56
C GLU A 464 -6.27 -2.24 -18.55
N PHE A 465 -6.52 -1.69 -17.37
CA PHE A 465 -7.50 -2.24 -16.44
C PHE A 465 -8.89 -1.98 -17.01
N THR A 466 -9.41 -2.91 -17.80
CA THR A 466 -10.81 -2.85 -18.22
C THR A 466 -11.68 -3.25 -17.03
N SER A 467 -12.47 -2.31 -16.51
CA SER A 467 -13.55 -2.65 -15.58
C SER A 467 -14.44 -3.69 -16.28
N PRO A 468 -14.76 -4.83 -15.65
CA PRO A 468 -15.68 -5.78 -16.26
C PRO A 468 -17.01 -5.07 -16.56
N SER A 469 -17.53 -5.31 -17.76
CA SER A 469 -18.78 -4.71 -18.25
C SER A 469 -20.02 -5.21 -17.54
#